data_AF-A0A954CML3-F1
#
_entry.id   AF-A0A954CML3-F1
#
_cell.length_a   1.000
_cell.length_b   1.000
_cell.length_c   1.000
_cell.angle_alpha   90.00
_cell.angle_beta   90.00
_cell.angle_gamma   90.00
#
_symmetry.space_group_name_H-M   'P 1'
#
loop_
_entity.id
_entity.type
_entity.pdbx_description
1 polymer ?
#
loop_
_entity_poly.entity_id
_entity_poly.type
_entity_poly.pdbx_seq_one_letter_code
_entity_poly.pdbx_strand_id
1 'polypeptide(L)'
;MNPDSNDDRVLDAMLEELHGRATPPDLTARVAAGLGTSTAERFERRPARSGRGPAWLWFAAGMVASIVLYALLGLGGRDRTTTVTVEVLRGDAILEAAVETRMSARSEHVADLAIGDRFRSAAGARLALRPFGTLELDTHSIVEIRSMEWTRRDGALVVGSLAFGAVTGAFVWDAFDANAGVAAQESTTRSKQAASDAAPHDAEMIARLRAQIEKLEADNAELRALADRQIVADPIAEEPIEDPTPDAEPALELLRAGGFGDALADIDWALIGRTSHEMVPLLTRLAEALANGEEPSLADIAEIQRLNASLIGEAGRVMDAGVDGCGVNGAYTHPSVAGNQIMATLAAAGLDLDPSQRQRLGELMDQYGAVDHNIRLEADHQEIKLATLLAEVDYKTKFFDEVRGMLNTDQVGVLTNDTVDGRLRVGLYGPSLVLAQVAKPVPVDSPAAMGAAWSRELGDVLQLGDSGAADIRRVVDAWVGTLPETFWQDAPDSLERSGHMRAERVRQAAHAQYALVQRVLTQFGSRMTPAARARLVENLQVLVPLPR
;
A
#
# COMPACT_ATOMS: atom_id res chain seq x y z
N MET A 1 27.04 22.86 51.79
CA MET A 1 25.64 23.27 51.66
C MET A 1 25.04 22.49 50.49
N ASN A 2 24.46 21.34 50.81
CA ASN A 2 23.24 20.84 50.18
C ASN A 2 22.06 21.60 50.86
N PRO A 3 20.78 21.53 50.45
CA PRO A 3 20.21 20.80 49.30
C PRO A 3 18.95 21.46 48.65
N ASP A 4 18.35 20.69 47.74
CA ASP A 4 16.89 20.55 47.52
C ASP A 4 16.17 21.56 46.62
N SER A 5 15.98 21.14 45.37
CA SER A 5 14.67 21.29 44.73
C SER A 5 14.09 19.88 44.55
N ASN A 6 13.09 19.56 45.37
CA ASN A 6 12.34 18.30 45.41
C ASN A 6 11.49 18.05 44.14
N ASP A 7 11.50 18.96 43.17
CA ASP A 7 10.53 18.97 42.08
C ASP A 7 10.87 17.98 40.96
N ASP A 8 12.15 17.71 40.70
CA ASP A 8 12.55 16.80 39.60
C ASP A 8 12.29 15.32 39.93
N ARG A 9 12.40 14.93 41.20
CA ARG A 9 12.12 13.54 41.62
C ARG A 9 10.64 13.20 41.64
N VAL A 10 9.77 14.20 41.82
CA VAL A 10 8.33 14.01 41.73
C VAL A 10 7.91 13.86 40.26
N LEU A 11 8.54 14.60 39.36
CA LEU A 11 8.29 14.49 37.93
C LEU A 11 8.70 13.11 37.38
N ASP A 12 9.86 12.61 37.77
CA ASP A 12 10.36 11.29 37.35
C ASP A 12 9.51 10.15 37.92
N ALA A 13 9.08 10.24 39.19
CA ALA A 13 8.19 9.25 39.80
C ALA A 13 6.79 9.24 39.15
N MET A 14 6.27 10.41 38.73
CA MET A 14 5.00 10.51 38.04
C MET A 14 5.06 9.99 36.60
N LEU A 15 6.21 10.13 35.92
CA LEU A 15 6.44 9.59 34.58
C LEU A 15 6.63 8.07 34.59
N GLU A 16 7.25 7.51 35.63
CA GLU A 16 7.34 6.06 35.85
C GLU A 16 5.97 5.43 36.17
N GLU A 17 5.09 6.14 36.89
CA GLU A 17 3.73 5.68 37.22
C GLU A 17 2.75 5.77 36.01
N LEU A 18 2.98 6.71 35.09
CA LEU A 18 2.12 6.93 33.92
C LEU A 18 2.33 5.93 32.77
N HIS A 19 3.48 5.28 32.66
CA HIS A 19 3.84 4.48 31.48
C HIS A 19 4.03 2.98 31.72
N GLY A 20 3.39 2.43 32.76
CA GLY A 20 3.41 0.98 33.07
C GLY A 20 3.49 0.05 31.86
N ARG A 21 4.51 -0.82 31.87
CA ARG A 21 4.86 -1.80 30.84
C ARG A 21 3.70 -2.77 30.58
N ALA A 22 3.19 -2.84 29.34
CA ALA A 22 2.35 -3.96 28.88
C ALA A 22 2.46 -4.13 27.35
N THR A 23 2.61 -5.38 26.91
CA THR A 23 2.71 -5.86 25.52
C THR A 23 1.33 -6.41 25.07
N PRO A 24 0.88 -6.25 23.80
CA PRO A 24 -0.50 -6.59 23.41
C PRO A 24 -0.72 -8.07 23.02
N PRO A 25 -1.95 -8.64 23.15
CA PRO A 25 -2.26 -10.05 22.87
C PRO A 25 -2.68 -10.35 21.42
N ASP A 26 -2.49 -11.61 21.00
CA ASP A 26 -2.80 -12.17 19.67
C ASP A 26 -4.32 -12.44 19.48
N LEU A 27 -4.86 -11.98 18.34
CA LEU A 27 -6.30 -11.85 18.01
C LEU A 27 -6.83 -12.92 17.03
N THR A 28 -5.99 -13.88 16.62
CA THR A 28 -6.27 -14.76 15.47
C THR A 28 -7.44 -15.74 15.71
N ALA A 29 -7.66 -16.20 16.95
CA ALA A 29 -8.69 -17.19 17.26
C ALA A 29 -10.14 -16.63 17.29
N ARG A 30 -10.30 -15.30 17.38
CA ARG A 30 -11.62 -14.65 17.53
C ARG A 30 -12.33 -14.39 16.21
N VAL A 31 -11.59 -14.34 15.10
CA VAL A 31 -12.11 -13.99 13.77
C VAL A 31 -12.93 -15.13 13.14
N ALA A 32 -12.62 -16.39 13.47
CA ALA A 32 -13.19 -17.56 12.79
C ALA A 32 -14.67 -17.86 13.11
N ALA A 33 -15.24 -17.27 14.17
CA ALA A 33 -16.58 -17.66 14.65
C ALA A 33 -17.76 -16.80 14.11
N GLY A 34 -17.50 -15.68 13.41
CA GLY A 34 -18.51 -14.63 13.21
C GLY A 34 -19.29 -14.60 11.88
N LEU A 35 -19.00 -15.44 10.88
CA LEU A 35 -19.39 -15.16 9.48
C LEU A 35 -20.73 -15.75 8.95
N GLY A 36 -21.78 -15.92 9.78
CA GLY A 36 -23.03 -16.58 9.34
C GLY A 36 -24.32 -15.72 9.40
N THR A 37 -24.86 -15.35 8.22
CA THR A 37 -26.28 -15.00 7.87
C THR A 37 -26.69 -13.52 7.56
N SER A 38 -27.58 -13.37 6.56
CA SER A 38 -27.94 -12.21 5.70
C SER A 38 -28.93 -11.17 6.32
N THR A 39 -29.37 -10.02 5.75
CA THR A 39 -30.01 -9.68 4.42
C THR A 39 -30.31 -8.15 4.35
N ALA A 40 -30.53 -7.53 3.17
CA ALA A 40 -30.56 -6.07 2.95
C ALA A 40 -31.89 -5.45 2.41
N GLU A 41 -32.15 -4.17 2.72
CA GLU A 41 -33.22 -3.31 2.15
C GLU A 41 -32.66 -1.99 1.54
N ARG A 42 -33.44 -1.35 0.64
CA ARG A 42 -33.00 -0.40 -0.41
C ARG A 42 -33.60 1.01 -0.24
N PHE A 43 -32.83 2.09 -0.46
CA PHE A 43 -33.35 3.47 -0.65
C PHE A 43 -32.55 4.30 -1.67
N GLU A 44 -33.23 5.30 -2.24
CA GLU A 44 -32.95 6.01 -3.51
C GLU A 44 -31.92 7.16 -3.45
N ARG A 45 -31.27 7.41 -4.60
CA ARG A 45 -30.19 8.41 -4.81
C ARG A 45 -30.69 9.78 -5.30
N ARG A 46 -29.96 10.84 -4.94
CA ARG A 46 -29.98 12.18 -5.57
C ARG A 46 -28.56 12.72 -5.85
N PRO A 47 -28.38 13.67 -6.79
CA PRO A 47 -27.10 13.92 -7.47
C PRO A 47 -26.18 14.93 -6.76
N ALA A 48 -24.87 14.76 -6.94
CA ALA A 48 -23.78 15.53 -6.33
C ALA A 48 -23.31 16.74 -7.18
N ARG A 49 -22.70 17.74 -6.51
CA ARG A 49 -22.08 18.94 -7.09
C ARG A 49 -20.60 19.06 -6.66
N SER A 50 -19.79 19.65 -7.54
CA SER A 50 -18.33 19.70 -7.47
C SER A 50 -17.76 21.07 -7.07
N GLY A 51 -16.71 21.08 -6.24
CA GLY A 51 -15.78 22.20 -6.02
C GLY A 51 -14.34 21.70 -5.81
N ARG A 52 -13.33 22.38 -6.37
CA ARG A 52 -11.91 21.99 -6.43
C ARG A 52 -11.01 22.93 -5.60
N GLY A 53 -9.99 22.36 -4.96
CA GLY A 53 -8.76 23.02 -4.49
C GLY A 53 -7.52 22.14 -4.77
N PRO A 54 -6.28 22.70 -4.83
CA PRO A 54 -5.11 22.07 -5.45
C PRO A 54 -4.32 21.16 -4.48
N ALA A 55 -3.84 20.02 -4.98
CA ALA A 55 -3.54 18.82 -4.18
C ALA A 55 -2.10 18.25 -4.33
N TRP A 56 -1.05 19.07 -4.42
CA TRP A 56 0.29 18.56 -4.75
C TRP A 56 1.33 18.50 -3.61
N LEU A 57 0.95 18.70 -2.34
CA LEU A 57 1.93 18.84 -1.22
C LEU A 57 1.91 17.76 -0.12
N TRP A 58 1.22 16.60 -0.25
CA TRP A 58 1.01 15.69 0.90
C TRP A 58 1.15 14.18 0.61
N PHE A 59 2.23 13.71 -0.02
CA PHE A 59 2.31 12.31 -0.49
C PHE A 59 3.17 11.30 0.31
N ALA A 60 3.89 11.65 1.38
CA ALA A 60 4.94 10.73 1.89
C ALA A 60 4.61 9.84 3.12
N ALA A 61 3.51 10.00 3.86
CA ALA A 61 3.33 9.29 5.14
C ALA A 61 2.23 8.19 5.19
N GLY A 62 1.46 7.97 4.11
CA GLY A 62 0.24 7.16 4.15
C GLY A 62 0.26 5.78 3.46
N MET A 63 1.40 5.33 2.89
CA MET A 63 1.39 4.18 1.96
C MET A 63 1.55 2.79 2.59
N VAL A 64 2.12 2.66 3.80
CA VAL A 64 2.61 1.33 4.28
C VAL A 64 1.48 0.39 4.73
N ALA A 65 0.34 0.89 5.24
CA ALA A 65 -0.81 0.03 5.58
C ALA A 65 -1.80 -0.15 4.40
N SER A 66 -1.80 0.78 3.45
CA SER A 66 -2.86 0.90 2.44
C SER A 66 -2.68 -0.06 1.26
N ILE A 67 -1.44 -0.42 0.92
CA ILE A 67 -1.14 -1.21 -0.31
C ILE A 67 -1.52 -2.69 -0.16
N VAL A 68 -1.47 -3.26 1.06
CA VAL A 68 -1.81 -4.68 1.30
C VAL A 68 -3.30 -4.87 1.57
N LEU A 69 -4.00 -3.90 2.20
CA LEU A 69 -5.46 -3.96 2.30
C LEU A 69 -6.14 -3.76 0.93
N TYR A 70 -5.55 -2.93 0.05
CA TYR A 70 -5.97 -2.80 -1.36
C TYR A 70 -5.74 -4.08 -2.17
N ALA A 71 -4.76 -4.91 -1.80
CA ALA A 71 -4.48 -6.18 -2.46
C ALA A 71 -5.52 -7.27 -2.10
N LEU A 72 -6.09 -7.22 -0.90
CA LEU A 72 -7.02 -8.24 -0.39
C LEU A 72 -8.50 -7.98 -0.71
N LEU A 73 -8.92 -6.74 -0.97
CA LEU A 73 -10.37 -6.39 -1.04
C LEU A 73 -10.87 -5.84 -2.38
N GLY A 74 -10.20 -6.16 -3.48
CA GLY A 74 -10.46 -5.65 -4.85
C GLY A 74 -11.89 -5.18 -5.16
N LEU A 75 -12.19 -3.89 -4.94
CA LEU A 75 -13.43 -3.22 -5.35
C LEU A 75 -13.17 -1.74 -5.66
N GLY A 76 -13.72 -1.26 -6.77
CA GLY A 76 -13.45 0.04 -7.36
C GLY A 76 -14.43 1.16 -7.00
N GLY A 77 -14.04 2.38 -7.39
CA GLY A 77 -14.89 3.58 -7.47
C GLY A 77 -14.76 4.53 -6.29
N ARG A 78 -13.85 5.51 -6.37
CA ARG A 78 -13.76 6.62 -5.39
C ARG A 78 -14.69 7.77 -5.79
N ASP A 79 -15.89 7.82 -5.22
CA ASP A 79 -16.41 9.11 -4.75
C ASP A 79 -15.60 9.45 -3.49
N ARG A 80 -14.87 10.58 -3.50
CA ARG A 80 -14.00 11.02 -2.39
C ARG A 80 -14.76 11.62 -1.20
N THR A 81 -16.06 11.78 -1.33
CA THR A 81 -16.93 12.27 -0.27
C THR A 81 -17.98 11.21 0.04
N THR A 82 -18.10 10.88 1.32
CA THR A 82 -19.23 10.11 1.83
C THR A 82 -19.92 10.94 2.89
N THR A 83 -21.23 10.95 2.77
CA THR A 83 -22.12 11.56 3.73
C THR A 83 -22.14 10.69 5.00
N VAL A 84 -21.65 11.27 6.09
CA VAL A 84 -21.58 10.66 7.42
C VAL A 84 -22.50 11.45 8.33
N THR A 85 -23.31 10.75 9.12
CA THR A 85 -24.09 11.38 10.18
C THR A 85 -23.20 11.55 11.40
N VAL A 86 -22.99 12.80 11.82
CA VAL A 86 -22.25 13.20 13.00
C VAL A 86 -23.24 13.66 14.06
N GLU A 87 -23.43 12.86 15.10
CA GLU A 87 -24.27 13.20 16.26
C GLU A 87 -23.37 13.61 17.43
N VAL A 88 -23.55 14.81 17.97
CA VAL A 88 -22.79 15.28 19.13
C VAL A 88 -23.45 14.75 20.41
N LEU A 89 -22.94 13.65 20.95
CA LEU A 89 -23.48 13.03 22.16
C LEU A 89 -23.22 13.89 23.41
N ARG A 90 -22.05 14.56 23.46
CA ARG A 90 -21.62 15.40 24.59
C ARG A 90 -20.65 16.47 24.13
N GLY A 91 -20.68 17.63 24.79
CA GLY A 91 -19.74 18.73 24.55
C GLY A 91 -20.02 19.48 23.25
N ASP A 92 -19.07 20.33 22.85
CA ASP A 92 -19.13 21.06 21.59
C ASP A 92 -17.91 20.69 20.73
N ALA A 93 -18.13 20.56 19.42
CA ALA A 93 -17.10 20.26 18.45
C ALA A 93 -17.22 21.15 17.21
N ILE A 94 -16.10 21.37 16.55
CA ILE A 94 -16.02 22.09 15.29
C ILE A 94 -15.49 21.12 14.24
N LEU A 95 -16.24 20.92 13.17
CA LEU A 95 -15.77 20.23 11.97
C LEU A 95 -15.15 21.28 11.04
N GLU A 96 -13.83 21.28 10.95
CA GLU A 96 -13.04 22.07 10.01
C GLU A 96 -12.93 21.28 8.69
N ALA A 97 -13.94 21.43 7.84
CA ALA A 97 -13.97 20.94 6.46
C ALA A 97 -13.87 22.11 5.48
N ALA A 98 -14.33 21.95 4.23
CA ALA A 98 -14.43 23.06 3.26
C ALA A 98 -15.28 24.24 3.79
N VAL A 99 -16.25 23.96 4.65
CA VAL A 99 -17.01 24.96 5.42
C VAL A 99 -16.94 24.57 6.90
N GLU A 100 -16.42 25.49 7.73
CA GLU A 100 -16.40 25.29 9.19
C GLU A 100 -17.83 25.11 9.70
N THR A 101 -18.09 23.95 10.32
CA THR A 101 -19.39 23.63 10.89
C THR A 101 -19.26 23.48 12.40
N ARG A 102 -19.95 24.36 13.15
CA ARG A 102 -20.01 24.28 14.60
C ARG A 102 -21.15 23.38 15.02
N MET A 103 -20.84 22.41 15.86
CA MET A 103 -21.76 21.37 16.32
C MET A 103 -21.82 21.41 17.84
N SER A 104 -23.02 21.56 18.38
CA SER A 104 -23.25 21.69 19.83
C SER A 104 -23.84 20.42 20.40
N ALA A 105 -23.74 20.21 21.71
CA ALA A 105 -24.31 19.02 22.36
C ALA A 105 -25.76 18.71 21.92
N ARG A 106 -26.02 17.43 21.61
CA ARG A 106 -27.30 16.87 21.15
C ARG A 106 -27.78 17.36 19.78
N SER A 107 -26.88 17.88 18.94
CA SER A 107 -27.19 18.13 17.53
C SER A 107 -26.79 16.95 16.64
N GLU A 108 -27.55 16.77 15.57
CA GLU A 108 -27.25 15.81 14.50
C GLU A 108 -26.90 16.60 13.24
N HIS A 109 -25.77 16.25 12.62
CA HIS A 109 -25.26 16.88 11.41
C HIS A 109 -25.02 15.82 10.35
N VAL A 110 -25.37 16.16 9.12
CA VAL A 110 -25.05 15.35 7.95
C VAL A 110 -23.88 16.04 7.25
N ALA A 111 -22.70 15.41 7.29
CA ALA A 111 -21.47 15.99 6.78
C ALA A 111 -20.86 15.11 5.69
N ASP A 112 -20.44 15.73 4.59
CA ASP A 112 -19.62 15.06 3.58
C ASP A 112 -18.17 15.11 4.05
N LEU A 113 -17.70 14.00 4.64
CA LEU A 113 -16.34 13.91 5.17
C LEU A 113 -15.35 13.57 4.05
N ALA A 114 -14.17 14.18 4.13
CA ALA A 114 -13.02 13.95 3.26
C ALA A 114 -11.73 13.77 4.07
N ILE A 115 -10.73 13.15 3.43
CA ILE A 115 -9.37 13.08 3.97
C ILE A 115 -8.84 14.52 4.15
N GLY A 116 -8.29 14.80 5.33
CA GLY A 116 -7.79 16.11 5.74
C GLY A 116 -8.78 16.95 6.54
N ASP A 117 -10.07 16.58 6.60
CA ASP A 117 -11.04 17.24 7.48
C ASP A 117 -10.66 17.00 8.95
N ARG A 118 -10.93 17.99 9.82
CA ARG A 118 -10.54 17.95 11.23
C ARG A 118 -11.73 18.13 12.17
N PHE A 119 -11.74 17.35 13.24
CA PHE A 119 -12.61 17.59 14.39
C PHE A 119 -11.81 18.27 15.50
N ARG A 120 -12.30 19.42 15.97
CA ARG A 120 -11.71 20.16 17.08
C ARG A 120 -12.68 20.23 18.26
N SER A 121 -12.18 20.02 19.46
CA SER A 121 -12.91 20.31 20.69
C SER A 121 -12.18 21.30 21.60
N ALA A 122 -12.92 22.27 22.13
CA ALA A 122 -12.37 23.23 23.10
C ALA A 122 -12.47 22.74 24.56
N ALA A 123 -13.48 21.92 24.88
CA ALA A 123 -13.81 21.52 26.26
C ALA A 123 -14.09 20.01 26.40
N GLY A 124 -13.62 19.22 25.43
CA GLY A 124 -13.97 17.81 25.27
C GLY A 124 -15.28 17.62 24.52
N ALA A 125 -15.37 16.58 23.70
CA ALA A 125 -16.55 16.25 22.94
C ALA A 125 -16.67 14.75 22.71
N ARG A 126 -17.90 14.23 22.64
CA ARG A 126 -18.17 12.85 22.25
C ARG A 126 -19.08 12.85 21.03
N LEU A 127 -18.59 12.30 19.91
CA LEU A 127 -19.21 12.37 18.60
C LEU A 127 -19.53 10.96 18.09
N ALA A 128 -20.78 10.66 17.81
CA ALA A 128 -21.17 9.46 17.08
C ALA A 128 -21.06 9.72 15.58
N LEU A 129 -20.07 9.09 14.92
CA LEU A 129 -19.85 9.14 13.48
C LEU A 129 -20.47 7.90 12.86
N ARG A 130 -21.76 7.94 12.51
CA ARG A 130 -22.45 6.76 11.97
C ARG A 130 -22.12 6.55 10.49
N PRO A 131 -21.80 5.30 10.08
CA PRO A 131 -21.92 4.05 10.86
C PRO A 131 -20.63 3.58 11.56
N PHE A 132 -19.58 4.38 11.61
CA PHE A 132 -18.22 3.95 11.96
C PHE A 132 -17.99 3.74 13.46
N GLY A 133 -18.48 4.63 14.32
CA GLY A 133 -18.19 4.54 15.75
C GLY A 133 -18.42 5.85 16.49
N THR A 134 -17.92 5.90 17.71
CA THR A 134 -17.92 7.06 18.59
C THR A 134 -16.50 7.56 18.78
N LEU A 135 -16.27 8.83 18.45
CA LEU A 135 -15.03 9.56 18.67
C LEU A 135 -15.17 10.41 19.93
N GLU A 136 -14.38 10.14 20.96
CA GLU A 136 -14.27 10.97 22.15
C GLU A 136 -12.99 11.79 22.10
N LEU A 137 -13.12 13.11 22.16
CA LEU A 137 -12.05 14.09 22.07
C LEU A 137 -11.82 14.70 23.45
N ASP A 138 -10.56 14.81 23.86
CA ASP A 138 -10.21 15.58 25.06
C ASP A 138 -10.31 17.10 24.84
N THR A 139 -10.17 17.86 25.93
CA THR A 139 -10.04 19.32 25.92
C THR A 139 -8.87 19.76 25.04
N HIS A 140 -9.10 20.69 24.12
CA HIS A 140 -8.11 21.21 23.16
C HIS A 140 -7.58 20.20 22.14
N SER A 141 -8.30 19.10 21.92
CA SER A 141 -7.92 18.12 20.92
C SER A 141 -8.30 18.52 19.51
N ILE A 142 -7.41 18.24 18.56
CA ILE A 142 -7.63 18.35 17.12
C ILE A 142 -7.28 16.99 16.51
N VAL A 143 -8.24 16.37 15.84
CA VAL A 143 -8.08 15.08 15.19
C VAL A 143 -8.37 15.21 13.70
N GLU A 144 -7.48 14.72 12.87
CA GLU A 144 -7.57 14.77 11.40
C GLU A 144 -7.93 13.40 10.83
N ILE A 145 -8.80 13.38 9.82
CA ILE A 145 -9.10 12.18 9.04
C ILE A 145 -7.92 11.90 8.10
N ARG A 146 -7.17 10.82 8.36
CA ARG A 146 -5.94 10.48 7.62
C ARG A 146 -6.20 9.57 6.44
N SER A 147 -7.11 8.62 6.59
CA SER A 147 -7.56 7.77 5.50
C SER A 147 -9.03 7.44 5.67
N MET A 148 -9.68 7.24 4.53
CA MET A 148 -11.05 6.76 4.47
C MET A 148 -11.14 5.78 3.31
N GLU A 149 -11.68 4.61 3.57
CA GLU A 149 -12.05 3.67 2.54
C GLU A 149 -13.49 3.27 2.73
N TRP A 150 -14.26 3.22 1.65
CA TRP A 150 -15.61 2.71 1.71
C TRP A 150 -15.98 2.02 0.42
N THR A 151 -16.85 1.03 0.56
CA THR A 151 -17.50 0.37 -0.55
C THR A 151 -18.99 0.68 -0.51
N ARG A 152 -19.51 1.24 -1.61
CA ARG A 152 -20.95 1.38 -1.81
C ARG A 152 -21.47 0.17 -2.57
N ARG A 153 -22.50 -0.49 -2.04
CA ARG A 153 -23.25 -1.54 -2.74
C ARG A 153 -24.72 -1.13 -2.73
N ASP A 154 -25.33 -1.10 -3.92
CA ASP A 154 -26.74 -0.71 -4.10
C ASP A 154 -27.14 0.68 -3.51
N GLY A 155 -26.20 1.60 -3.36
CA GLY A 155 -26.45 2.95 -2.81
C GLY A 155 -26.32 3.05 -1.29
N ALA A 156 -26.19 1.93 -0.58
CA ALA A 156 -25.84 1.90 0.84
C ALA A 156 -24.32 1.82 1.03
N LEU A 157 -23.83 2.46 2.09
CA LEU A 157 -22.47 2.25 2.60
C LEU A 157 -22.46 0.87 3.26
N VAL A 158 -21.72 -0.11 2.70
CA VAL A 158 -21.79 -1.50 3.17
C VAL A 158 -20.61 -1.87 4.05
N VAL A 159 -19.42 -1.35 3.76
CA VAL A 159 -18.23 -1.50 4.60
C VAL A 159 -17.36 -0.26 4.38
N GLY A 160 -16.79 0.30 5.44
CA GLY A 160 -15.76 1.30 5.31
C GLY A 160 -14.86 1.37 6.53
N SER A 161 -13.62 1.80 6.32
CA SER A 161 -12.66 2.13 7.37
C SER A 161 -12.49 3.64 7.45
N LEU A 162 -12.30 4.13 8.66
CA LEU A 162 -12.02 5.53 8.96
C LEU A 162 -10.83 5.57 9.90
N ALA A 163 -9.73 6.21 9.48
CA ALA A 163 -8.55 6.36 10.31
C ALA A 163 -8.35 7.81 10.71
N PHE A 164 -8.04 7.99 12.00
CA PHE A 164 -7.81 9.29 12.60
C PHE A 164 -6.34 9.43 13.01
N GLY A 165 -5.81 10.63 12.87
CA GLY A 165 -4.52 11.03 13.44
C GLY A 165 -4.71 12.20 14.39
N ALA A 166 -4.18 12.12 15.60
CA ALA A 166 -4.12 13.26 16.50
C ALA A 166 -3.17 14.31 15.91
N VAL A 167 -3.66 15.54 15.74
CA VAL A 167 -2.83 16.71 15.41
C VAL A 167 -2.36 17.35 16.71
N THR A 168 -3.27 17.50 17.69
CA THR A 168 -2.98 17.91 19.06
C THR A 168 -3.95 17.23 20.02
N GLY A 169 -3.54 17.01 21.27
CA GLY A 169 -4.38 16.37 22.30
C GLY A 169 -4.50 14.86 22.15
N ALA A 170 -5.53 14.29 22.76
CA ALA A 170 -5.81 12.85 22.77
C ALA A 170 -7.27 12.58 22.38
N PHE A 171 -7.52 11.39 21.85
CA PHE A 171 -8.85 10.93 21.53
C PHE A 171 -8.99 9.43 21.80
N VAL A 172 -10.23 9.00 22.01
CA VAL A 172 -10.63 7.60 22.10
C VAL A 172 -11.59 7.33 20.94
N TRP A 173 -11.44 6.16 20.32
CA TRP A 173 -12.31 5.71 19.24
C TRP A 173 -12.95 4.38 19.64
N ASP A 174 -14.26 4.39 19.83
CA ASP A 174 -15.06 3.21 20.11
C ASP A 174 -15.86 2.85 18.85
N ALA A 175 -15.51 1.76 18.16
CA ALA A 175 -16.33 1.28 17.04
C ALA A 175 -17.75 0.89 17.54
N PHE A 176 -18.79 1.10 16.73
CA PHE A 176 -20.12 0.61 17.08
C PHE A 176 -20.11 -0.93 17.12
N ASP A 177 -20.70 -1.48 18.19
CA ASP A 177 -20.68 -2.92 18.51
C ASP A 177 -21.20 -3.83 17.37
N ALA A 178 -20.64 -5.04 17.35
CA ALA A 178 -20.41 -6.08 16.33
C ALA A 178 -21.54 -6.55 15.38
N ASN A 179 -22.58 -5.76 15.07
CA ASN A 179 -23.60 -6.13 14.06
C ASN A 179 -23.35 -5.56 12.66
N ALA A 180 -22.32 -4.73 12.48
CA ALA A 180 -21.81 -4.31 11.18
C ALA A 180 -20.43 -4.94 10.99
N GLY A 181 -20.25 -5.75 9.94
CA GLY A 181 -19.01 -6.49 9.65
C GLY A 181 -17.80 -5.60 9.34
N VAL A 182 -17.32 -4.88 10.35
CA VAL A 182 -16.14 -4.01 10.34
C VAL A 182 -15.15 -4.62 11.31
N ALA A 183 -14.02 -5.12 10.80
CA ALA A 183 -12.90 -5.47 11.64
C ALA A 183 -12.32 -4.18 12.23
N ALA A 184 -12.71 -3.87 13.47
CA ALA A 184 -12.16 -2.77 14.22
C ALA A 184 -10.78 -3.19 14.77
N GLN A 185 -9.74 -2.44 14.43
CA GLN A 185 -8.47 -2.49 15.13
C GLN A 185 -8.54 -1.43 16.23
N GLU A 186 -8.88 -1.85 17.45
CA GLU A 186 -8.88 -0.96 18.64
C GLU A 186 -7.44 -0.50 18.92
N SER A 187 -7.23 0.81 19.00
CA SER A 187 -6.06 1.41 19.65
C SER A 187 -6.60 2.21 20.83
N THR A 188 -6.51 1.63 22.03
CA THR A 188 -6.93 2.30 23.27
C THR A 188 -5.80 2.20 24.29
N THR A 189 -5.26 3.35 24.69
CA THR A 189 -4.33 3.46 25.83
C THR A 189 -5.15 3.57 27.13
N ARG A 190 -4.99 2.56 28.00
CA ARG A 190 -5.38 2.41 29.43
C ARG A 190 -6.85 2.14 29.85
N SER A 191 -7.07 0.85 30.15
CA SER A 191 -7.39 0.20 31.46
C SER A 191 -8.68 0.49 32.27
N LYS A 192 -9.52 -0.57 32.30
CA LYS A 192 -10.39 -1.13 33.37
C LYS A 192 -11.55 -0.28 33.94
N GLN A 193 -12.79 -0.71 33.67
CA GLN A 193 -13.64 -1.57 34.53
C GLN A 193 -15.08 -1.69 33.99
N ALA A 194 -15.55 -2.92 33.74
CA ALA A 194 -16.84 -3.47 34.19
C ALA A 194 -17.22 -4.69 33.32
N ALA A 195 -17.33 -5.86 33.94
CA ALA A 195 -17.85 -7.08 33.33
C ALA A 195 -18.98 -7.63 34.22
N SER A 196 -20.11 -7.94 33.59
CA SER A 196 -21.23 -8.81 34.05
C SER A 196 -22.22 -8.84 32.87
N ASP A 197 -22.70 -9.92 32.27
CA ASP A 197 -22.83 -11.33 32.64
C ASP A 197 -22.81 -12.18 31.34
N ALA A 198 -22.09 -13.30 31.29
CA ALA A 198 -22.13 -14.25 30.17
C ALA A 198 -22.23 -15.70 30.65
N ALA A 199 -22.89 -16.52 29.83
CA ALA A 199 -23.41 -17.85 30.15
C ALA A 199 -22.33 -18.90 30.48
N PRO A 200 -22.68 -20.01 31.17
CA PRO A 200 -21.73 -20.98 31.73
C PRO A 200 -20.81 -21.70 30.73
N HIS A 201 -21.10 -21.69 29.42
CA HIS A 201 -20.20 -22.24 28.39
C HIS A 201 -19.01 -21.31 28.08
N ASP A 202 -19.18 -20.00 28.29
CA ASP A 202 -18.11 -19.02 28.09
C ASP A 202 -17.11 -19.03 29.25
N ALA A 203 -17.55 -19.41 30.45
CA ALA A 203 -16.68 -19.46 31.64
C ALA A 203 -15.53 -20.46 31.51
N GLU A 204 -15.77 -21.63 30.91
CA GLU A 204 -14.74 -22.65 30.71
C GLU A 204 -13.74 -22.26 29.61
N MET A 205 -14.22 -21.66 28.51
CA MET A 205 -13.37 -21.11 27.46
C MET A 205 -12.53 -19.94 27.97
N ILE A 206 -13.13 -19.03 28.75
CA ILE A 206 -12.44 -17.91 29.40
C ILE A 206 -11.39 -18.43 30.39
N ALA A 207 -11.70 -19.48 31.17
CA ALA A 207 -10.74 -20.08 32.08
C ALA A 207 -9.55 -20.72 31.33
N ARG A 208 -9.80 -21.41 30.22
CA ARG A 208 -8.74 -21.98 29.36
C ARG A 208 -7.87 -20.90 28.73
N LEU A 209 -8.47 -19.84 28.19
CA LEU A 209 -7.75 -18.71 27.59
C LEU A 209 -6.92 -17.95 28.63
N ARG A 210 -7.44 -17.77 29.85
CA ARG A 210 -6.69 -17.16 30.96
C ARG A 210 -5.47 -17.99 31.35
N ALA A 211 -5.63 -19.31 31.48
CA ALA A 211 -4.50 -20.21 31.77
C ALA A 211 -3.43 -20.19 30.66
N GLN A 212 -3.83 -19.99 29.40
CA GLN A 212 -2.91 -19.88 28.28
C GLN A 212 -2.17 -18.52 28.25
N ILE A 213 -2.86 -17.43 28.60
CA ILE A 213 -2.24 -16.10 28.75
C ILE A 213 -1.21 -16.13 29.89
N GLU A 214 -1.56 -16.66 31.07
CA GLU A 214 -0.61 -16.77 32.20
C GLU A 214 0.63 -17.57 31.84
N LYS A 215 0.48 -18.67 31.07
CA LYS A 215 1.62 -19.45 30.58
C LYS A 215 2.51 -18.62 29.65
N LEU A 216 1.93 -17.90 28.68
CA LEU A 216 2.69 -17.08 27.73
C LEU A 216 3.38 -15.88 28.39
N GLU A 217 2.77 -15.32 29.44
CA GLU A 217 3.40 -14.27 30.25
C GLU A 217 4.57 -14.83 31.06
N ALA A 218 4.46 -16.04 31.62
CA ALA A 218 5.56 -16.71 32.31
C ALA A 218 6.73 -17.03 31.37
N ASP A 219 6.46 -17.57 30.17
CA ASP A 219 7.47 -17.86 29.16
C ASP A 219 8.18 -16.56 28.69
N ASN A 220 7.42 -15.46 28.51
CA ASN A 220 8.00 -14.14 28.19
C ASN A 220 8.87 -13.58 29.33
N ALA A 221 8.44 -13.75 30.58
CA ALA A 221 9.22 -13.32 31.74
C ALA A 221 10.51 -14.14 31.86
N GLU A 222 10.48 -15.44 31.55
CA GLU A 222 11.67 -16.29 31.51
C GLU A 222 12.65 -15.84 30.41
N LEU A 223 12.15 -15.56 29.20
CA LEU A 223 12.97 -15.03 28.10
C LEU A 223 13.61 -13.69 28.43
N ARG A 224 12.87 -12.79 29.10
CA ARG A 224 13.41 -11.51 29.59
C ARG A 224 14.45 -11.72 30.68
N ALA A 225 14.22 -12.65 31.60
CA ALA A 225 15.19 -12.98 32.64
C ALA A 225 16.46 -13.64 32.06
N LEU A 226 16.37 -14.36 30.94
CA LEU A 226 17.53 -14.88 30.20
C LEU A 226 18.29 -13.74 29.49
N ALA A 227 17.58 -12.81 28.87
CA ALA A 227 18.18 -11.62 28.25
C ALA A 227 18.88 -10.72 29.30
N ASP A 228 18.23 -10.49 30.44
CA ASP A 228 18.79 -9.69 31.54
C ASP A 228 19.99 -10.39 32.19
N ARG A 229 19.99 -11.73 32.30
CA ARG A 229 21.16 -12.51 32.74
C ARG A 229 22.33 -12.45 31.76
N GLN A 230 22.06 -12.21 30.47
CA GLN A 230 23.12 -11.97 29.47
C GLN A 230 23.69 -10.55 29.56
N ILE A 231 22.97 -9.59 30.16
CA ILE A 231 23.39 -8.19 30.29
C ILE A 231 24.16 -7.93 31.59
N VAL A 232 24.06 -8.81 32.59
CA VAL A 232 24.76 -8.68 33.88
C VAL A 232 25.84 -9.75 34.03
N ALA A 233 26.88 -9.65 33.20
CA ALA A 233 28.21 -10.18 33.52
C ALA A 233 29.13 -8.99 33.89
N ASP A 234 29.98 -9.18 34.89
CA ASP A 234 30.72 -8.17 35.67
C ASP A 234 31.22 -6.91 34.92
N PRO A 235 31.25 -5.72 35.58
CA PRO A 235 31.93 -4.55 35.06
C PRO A 235 33.44 -4.81 35.02
N ILE A 236 33.92 -5.25 33.86
CA ILE A 236 35.33 -5.20 33.50
C ILE A 236 35.70 -3.72 33.45
N ALA A 237 36.75 -3.33 34.18
CA ALA A 237 37.33 -2.00 34.07
C ALA A 237 37.55 -1.67 32.58
N GLU A 238 36.97 -0.55 32.12
CA GLU A 238 37.13 -0.02 30.77
C GLU A 238 38.62 0.29 30.51
N GLU A 239 39.41 -0.72 30.14
CA GLU A 239 40.24 -0.56 28.97
C GLU A 239 39.27 -0.41 27.79
N PRO A 240 39.46 0.58 26.89
CA PRO A 240 38.58 0.78 25.76
C PRO A 240 38.52 -0.52 24.95
N ILE A 241 37.40 -1.22 25.09
CA ILE A 241 37.03 -2.30 24.20
C ILE A 241 36.64 -1.56 22.93
N GLU A 242 37.57 -1.52 21.96
CA GLU A 242 37.18 -1.41 20.55
C GLU A 242 36.07 -2.44 20.37
N ASP A 243 34.82 -1.98 20.21
CA ASP A 243 33.82 -2.76 19.49
C ASP A 243 34.59 -3.30 18.28
N PRO A 244 34.68 -4.62 18.06
CA PRO A 244 35.33 -5.13 16.88
C PRO A 244 34.58 -4.47 15.73
N THR A 245 35.23 -3.45 15.12
CA THR A 245 34.74 -2.77 13.94
C THR A 245 34.28 -3.91 13.05
N PRO A 246 32.98 -4.05 12.75
CA PRO A 246 32.51 -5.11 11.86
C PRO A 246 33.46 -5.03 10.67
N ASP A 247 34.23 -6.11 10.44
CA ASP A 247 35.30 -6.10 9.44
C ASP A 247 34.74 -5.41 8.22
N ALA A 248 35.27 -4.21 7.92
CA ALA A 248 34.59 -3.25 7.06
C ALA A 248 34.26 -3.98 5.76
N GLU A 249 32.98 -4.27 5.54
CA GLU A 249 32.55 -5.02 4.37
C GLU A 249 33.15 -4.29 3.16
N PRO A 250 33.85 -5.02 2.26
CA PRO A 250 34.52 -4.39 1.15
C PRO A 250 33.51 -3.52 0.41
N ALA A 251 33.81 -2.23 0.31
CA ALA A 251 32.91 -1.27 -0.32
C ALA A 251 32.60 -1.73 -1.75
N LEU A 252 31.32 -1.94 -2.04
CA LEU A 252 30.86 -2.31 -3.38
C LEU A 252 31.25 -1.17 -4.35
N GLU A 253 32.05 -1.49 -5.36
CA GLU A 253 32.43 -0.50 -6.37
C GLU A 253 31.22 -0.19 -7.27
N LEU A 254 30.61 0.98 -7.07
CA LEU A 254 29.42 1.42 -7.81
C LEU A 254 29.70 1.52 -9.32
N LEU A 255 28.79 0.98 -10.14
CA LEU A 255 28.78 1.28 -11.57
C LEU A 255 28.18 2.67 -11.79
N ARG A 256 29.03 3.64 -12.16
CA ARG A 256 28.65 5.05 -12.41
C ARG A 256 28.00 5.31 -13.79
N ALA A 257 27.34 4.30 -14.35
CA ALA A 257 26.73 4.36 -15.68
C ALA A 257 25.36 5.05 -15.69
N GLY A 258 24.98 5.62 -16.83
CA GLY A 258 23.66 6.23 -17.09
C GLY A 258 23.46 7.62 -16.48
N GLY A 259 24.53 8.38 -16.23
CA GLY A 259 24.47 9.81 -15.92
C GLY A 259 24.15 10.20 -14.47
N PHE A 260 23.80 9.24 -13.60
CA PHE A 260 23.47 9.50 -12.19
C PHE A 260 24.58 9.11 -11.20
N GLY A 261 25.77 8.74 -11.69
CA GLY A 261 26.82 8.08 -10.88
C GLY A 261 27.16 8.79 -9.56
N ASP A 262 27.29 10.11 -9.57
CA ASP A 262 27.59 10.88 -8.34
C ASP A 262 26.35 11.08 -7.46
N ALA A 263 25.17 11.25 -8.07
CA ALA A 263 23.92 11.43 -7.35
C ALA A 263 23.46 10.15 -6.62
N LEU A 264 23.89 8.98 -7.11
CA LEU A 264 23.60 7.67 -6.53
C LEU A 264 24.64 7.20 -5.51
N ALA A 265 25.66 8.01 -5.22
CA ALA A 265 26.75 7.64 -4.30
C ALA A 265 26.29 7.51 -2.83
N ASP A 266 25.24 8.23 -2.44
CA ASP A 266 24.72 8.28 -1.06
C ASP A 266 23.70 7.16 -0.74
N ILE A 267 23.48 6.25 -1.69
CA ILE A 267 22.60 5.09 -1.51
C ILE A 267 23.39 3.96 -0.84
N ASP A 268 22.78 3.33 0.16
CA ASP A 268 23.36 2.16 0.83
C ASP A 268 23.12 0.90 -0.01
N TRP A 269 23.99 0.69 -1.00
CA TRP A 269 23.93 -0.46 -1.89
C TRP A 269 24.12 -1.79 -1.15
N ALA A 270 24.91 -1.82 -0.08
CA ALA A 270 25.10 -3.02 0.72
C ALA A 270 23.81 -3.42 1.45
N LEU A 271 23.11 -2.43 2.04
CA LEU A 271 21.78 -2.65 2.61
C LEU A 271 20.79 -3.16 1.57
N ILE A 272 20.73 -2.54 0.38
CA ILE A 272 19.84 -3.00 -0.70
C ILE A 272 20.16 -4.44 -1.08
N GLY A 273 21.44 -4.77 -1.27
CA GLY A 273 21.88 -6.10 -1.66
C GLY A 273 21.47 -7.17 -0.67
N ARG A 274 21.79 -6.97 0.62
CA ARG A 274 21.42 -7.91 1.71
C ARG A 274 19.90 -8.04 1.84
N THR A 275 19.19 -6.91 1.90
CA THR A 275 17.73 -6.88 2.08
C THR A 275 17.02 -7.58 0.93
N SER A 276 17.45 -7.34 -0.32
CA SER A 276 16.85 -7.98 -1.49
C SER A 276 17.15 -9.48 -1.53
N HIS A 277 18.39 -9.88 -1.21
CA HIS A 277 18.79 -11.29 -1.13
C HIS A 277 17.95 -12.05 -0.09
N GLU A 278 17.73 -11.48 1.10
CA GLU A 278 16.88 -12.06 2.14
C GLU A 278 15.40 -12.10 1.73
N MET A 279 14.92 -11.11 0.98
CA MET A 279 13.51 -10.98 0.63
C MET A 279 13.05 -11.92 -0.50
N VAL A 280 13.91 -12.24 -1.48
CA VAL A 280 13.58 -13.16 -2.60
C VAL A 280 13.03 -14.52 -2.13
N PRO A 281 13.68 -15.28 -1.21
CA PRO A 281 13.15 -16.57 -0.77
C PRO A 281 11.85 -16.42 0.04
N LEU A 282 11.65 -15.31 0.76
CA LEU A 282 10.39 -15.03 1.45
C LEU A 282 9.23 -14.79 0.47
N LEU A 283 9.46 -13.98 -0.57
CA LEU A 283 8.49 -13.74 -1.64
C LEU A 283 8.15 -15.01 -2.42
N THR A 284 9.12 -15.91 -2.57
CA THR A 284 8.92 -17.23 -3.16
C THR A 284 7.97 -18.07 -2.33
N ARG A 285 8.24 -18.22 -1.02
CA ARG A 285 7.35 -18.97 -0.13
C ARG A 285 5.94 -18.37 -0.07
N LEU A 286 5.84 -17.04 -0.04
CA LEU A 286 4.56 -16.34 -0.13
C LEU A 286 3.82 -16.72 -1.43
N ALA A 287 4.51 -16.66 -2.57
CA ALA A 287 3.90 -16.97 -3.87
C ALA A 287 3.51 -18.45 -3.99
N GLU A 288 4.33 -19.37 -3.48
CA GLU A 288 4.02 -20.80 -3.45
C GLU A 288 2.81 -21.11 -2.59
N ALA A 289 2.72 -20.53 -1.37
CA ALA A 289 1.57 -20.69 -0.50
C ALA A 289 0.28 -20.19 -1.19
N LEU A 290 0.31 -18.99 -1.77
CA LEU A 290 -0.81 -18.44 -2.53
C LEU A 290 -1.16 -19.29 -3.75
N ALA A 291 -0.16 -19.82 -4.46
CA ALA A 291 -0.36 -20.70 -5.60
C ALA A 291 -1.08 -22.00 -5.20
N ASN A 292 -0.74 -22.54 -4.02
CA ASN A 292 -1.34 -23.75 -3.47
C ASN A 292 -2.69 -23.51 -2.78
N GLY A 293 -3.14 -22.25 -2.69
CA GLY A 293 -4.35 -21.87 -1.96
C GLY A 293 -4.21 -21.99 -0.44
N GLU A 294 -2.97 -21.99 0.04
CA GLU A 294 -2.62 -22.02 1.46
C GLU A 294 -2.59 -20.60 2.02
N GLU A 295 -2.81 -20.47 3.34
CA GLU A 295 -2.62 -19.21 4.04
C GLU A 295 -1.12 -18.93 4.19
N PRO A 296 -0.60 -17.79 3.71
CA PRO A 296 0.81 -17.49 3.86
C PRO A 296 1.22 -17.33 5.33
N SER A 297 2.47 -17.69 5.64
CA SER A 297 3.03 -17.50 6.97
C SER A 297 2.99 -16.02 7.39
N LEU A 298 2.32 -15.71 8.51
CA LEU A 298 2.28 -14.36 9.07
C LEU A 298 3.69 -13.85 9.43
N ALA A 299 4.59 -14.76 9.84
CA ALA A 299 5.99 -14.43 10.11
C ALA A 299 6.72 -14.03 8.81
N ASP A 300 6.51 -14.76 7.72
CA ASP A 300 7.10 -14.40 6.41
C ASP A 300 6.55 -13.06 5.92
N ILE A 301 5.23 -12.80 6.06
CA ILE A 301 4.62 -11.51 5.70
C ILE A 301 5.23 -10.37 6.52
N ALA A 302 5.34 -10.53 7.84
CA ALA A 302 5.92 -9.50 8.71
C ALA A 302 7.37 -9.21 8.34
N GLU A 303 8.15 -10.24 8.02
CA GLU A 303 9.54 -10.07 7.62
C GLU A 303 9.68 -9.41 6.25
N ILE A 304 8.85 -9.78 5.26
CA ILE A 304 8.79 -9.08 3.96
C ILE A 304 8.47 -7.60 4.17
N GLN A 305 7.53 -7.27 5.06
CA GLN A 305 7.19 -5.87 5.34
C GLN A 305 8.34 -5.11 5.97
N ARG A 306 9.07 -5.72 6.91
CA ARG A 306 10.26 -5.15 7.54
C ARG A 306 11.35 -4.86 6.49
N LEU A 307 11.68 -5.84 5.66
CA LEU A 307 12.68 -5.72 4.59
C LEU A 307 12.27 -4.65 3.56
N ASN A 308 11.01 -4.67 3.12
CA ASN A 308 10.49 -3.67 2.19
C ASN A 308 10.51 -2.24 2.78
N ALA A 309 10.28 -2.07 4.08
CA ALA A 309 10.40 -0.76 4.73
C ALA A 309 11.83 -0.20 4.65
N SER A 310 12.85 -1.04 4.78
CA SER A 310 14.25 -0.65 4.57
C SER A 310 14.51 -0.22 3.12
N LEU A 311 13.97 -0.96 2.13
CA LEU A 311 14.13 -0.60 0.72
C LEU A 311 13.40 0.70 0.34
N ILE A 312 12.27 1.01 0.98
CA ILE A 312 11.53 2.27 0.74
C ILE A 312 12.38 3.49 1.11
N GLY A 313 13.17 3.41 2.19
CA GLY A 313 14.09 4.49 2.58
C GLY A 313 15.09 4.81 1.47
N GLU A 314 15.68 3.77 0.89
CA GLU A 314 16.65 3.91 -0.21
C GLU A 314 15.97 4.32 -1.53
N ALA A 315 14.73 3.87 -1.79
CA ALA A 315 13.95 4.36 -2.92
C ALA A 315 13.66 5.86 -2.85
N GLY A 316 13.49 6.41 -1.63
CA GLY A 316 13.40 7.86 -1.41
C GLY A 316 14.67 8.58 -1.86
N ARG A 317 15.85 8.06 -1.52
CA ARG A 317 17.14 8.62 -1.95
C ARG A 317 17.33 8.57 -3.46
N VAL A 318 16.88 7.50 -4.11
CA VAL A 318 16.88 7.39 -5.59
C VAL A 318 16.05 8.52 -6.21
N MET A 319 14.88 8.85 -5.63
CA MET A 319 14.05 9.96 -6.09
C MET A 319 14.73 11.32 -5.82
N ASP A 320 15.35 11.49 -4.64
CA ASP A 320 16.07 12.72 -4.28
C ASP A 320 17.30 12.95 -5.18
N ALA A 321 17.90 11.87 -5.69
CA ALA A 321 18.97 11.90 -6.70
C ALA A 321 18.47 12.33 -8.10
N GLY A 322 17.17 12.57 -8.28
CA GLY A 322 16.58 13.04 -9.54
C GLY A 322 16.43 11.94 -10.58
N VAL A 323 16.40 10.66 -10.19
CA VAL A 323 16.13 9.58 -11.13
C VAL A 323 14.65 9.61 -11.51
N ASP A 324 14.37 9.81 -12.79
CA ASP A 324 13.01 9.88 -13.32
C ASP A 324 12.36 8.51 -13.52
N GLY A 325 11.03 8.49 -13.53
CA GLY A 325 10.24 7.26 -13.64
C GLY A 325 8.74 7.51 -13.64
N CYS A 326 7.96 6.53 -14.12
CA CYS A 326 6.52 6.48 -13.85
C CYS A 326 6.28 6.10 -12.38
N GLY A 327 6.39 7.10 -11.49
CA GLY A 327 6.29 6.93 -10.04
C GLY A 327 7.56 6.36 -9.41
N VAL A 328 7.52 6.11 -8.10
CA VAL A 328 8.67 5.62 -7.31
C VAL A 328 9.20 4.29 -7.86
N ASN A 329 8.32 3.35 -8.21
CA ASN A 329 8.72 2.07 -8.79
C ASN A 329 9.35 2.26 -10.18
N GLY A 330 8.96 3.31 -10.90
CA GLY A 330 9.62 3.71 -12.14
C GLY A 330 11.07 4.11 -11.91
N ALA A 331 11.33 5.03 -10.99
CA ALA A 331 12.70 5.45 -10.69
C ALA A 331 13.54 4.30 -10.10
N TYR A 332 12.96 3.51 -9.20
CA TYR A 332 13.62 2.39 -8.54
C TYR A 332 14.02 1.27 -9.51
N THR A 333 13.33 1.14 -10.65
CA THR A 333 13.64 0.18 -11.72
C THR A 333 14.36 0.81 -12.91
N HIS A 334 14.85 2.04 -12.79
CA HIS A 334 15.68 2.67 -13.81
C HIS A 334 16.98 1.85 -14.03
N PRO A 335 17.50 1.71 -15.27
CA PRO A 335 18.68 0.89 -15.56
C PRO A 335 19.89 1.14 -14.64
N SER A 336 20.22 2.42 -14.37
CA SER A 336 21.32 2.79 -13.47
C SER A 336 21.12 2.35 -12.02
N VAL A 337 19.86 2.26 -11.58
CA VAL A 337 19.51 1.83 -10.23
C VAL A 337 19.48 0.30 -10.22
N ALA A 338 18.67 -0.31 -11.09
CA ALA A 338 18.49 -1.75 -11.19
C ALA A 338 19.81 -2.52 -11.42
N GLY A 339 20.73 -2.00 -12.24
CA GLY A 339 22.03 -2.62 -12.44
C GLY A 339 22.85 -2.69 -11.14
N ASN A 340 22.89 -1.61 -10.38
CA ASN A 340 23.58 -1.59 -9.09
C ASN A 340 22.88 -2.44 -8.02
N GLN A 341 21.54 -2.50 -8.03
CA GLN A 341 20.78 -3.41 -7.16
C GLN A 341 21.11 -4.88 -7.44
N ILE A 342 21.14 -5.27 -8.71
CA ILE A 342 21.47 -6.64 -9.14
C ILE A 342 22.90 -6.98 -8.71
N MET A 343 23.86 -6.11 -9.00
CA MET A 343 25.25 -6.31 -8.58
C MET A 343 25.39 -6.45 -7.06
N ALA A 344 24.74 -5.58 -6.29
CA ALA A 344 24.78 -5.63 -4.83
C ALA A 344 24.13 -6.89 -4.25
N THR A 345 23.01 -7.34 -4.84
CA THR A 345 22.31 -8.56 -4.41
C THR A 345 23.16 -9.80 -4.68
N LEU A 346 23.79 -9.86 -5.86
CA LEU A 346 24.70 -10.95 -6.21
C LEU A 346 25.94 -10.98 -5.31
N ALA A 347 26.51 -9.81 -4.99
CA ALA A 347 27.63 -9.71 -4.04
C ALA A 347 27.23 -10.18 -2.63
N ALA A 348 26.04 -9.80 -2.15
CA ALA A 348 25.52 -10.27 -0.86
C ALA A 348 25.33 -11.81 -0.82
N ALA A 349 25.10 -12.44 -1.97
CA ALA A 349 25.02 -13.89 -2.12
C ALA A 349 26.38 -14.57 -2.38
N GLY A 350 27.49 -13.82 -2.43
CA GLY A 350 28.83 -14.35 -2.77
C GLY A 350 28.95 -14.80 -4.23
N LEU A 351 28.12 -14.28 -5.13
CA LEU A 351 28.04 -14.62 -6.55
C LEU A 351 28.34 -13.39 -7.42
N ASP A 352 29.39 -12.66 -7.08
CA ASP A 352 29.83 -11.44 -7.75
C ASP A 352 29.86 -11.57 -9.28
N LEU A 353 29.57 -10.45 -9.94
CA LEU A 353 29.77 -10.33 -11.37
C LEU A 353 31.26 -10.40 -11.70
N ASP A 354 31.62 -11.22 -12.68
CA ASP A 354 32.98 -11.22 -13.22
C ASP A 354 33.27 -9.89 -13.96
N PRO A 355 34.54 -9.56 -14.25
CA PRO A 355 34.88 -8.30 -14.91
C PRO A 355 34.17 -8.07 -16.25
N SER A 356 33.92 -9.13 -17.03
CA SER A 356 33.23 -9.04 -18.33
C SER A 356 31.73 -8.79 -18.15
N GLN A 357 31.10 -9.43 -17.16
CA GLN A 357 29.71 -9.18 -16.79
C GLN A 357 29.52 -7.77 -16.25
N ARG A 358 30.42 -7.27 -15.39
CA ARG A 358 30.38 -5.88 -14.87
C ARG A 358 30.49 -4.87 -15.99
N GLN A 359 31.44 -5.06 -16.90
CA GLN A 359 31.58 -4.20 -18.07
C GLN A 359 30.30 -4.20 -18.91
N ARG A 360 29.77 -5.39 -19.23
CA ARG A 360 28.54 -5.51 -20.02
C ARG A 360 27.34 -4.86 -19.33
N LEU A 361 27.22 -5.01 -18.00
CA LEU A 361 26.16 -4.36 -17.23
C LEU A 361 26.25 -2.84 -17.32
N GLY A 362 27.46 -2.27 -17.18
CA GLY A 362 27.69 -0.84 -17.36
C GLY A 362 27.27 -0.34 -18.75
N GLU A 363 27.62 -1.08 -19.81
CA GLU A 363 27.20 -0.77 -21.18
C GLU A 363 25.66 -0.80 -21.34
N LEU A 364 25.00 -1.80 -20.75
CA LEU A 364 23.53 -1.90 -20.75
C LEU A 364 22.88 -0.74 -19.99
N MET A 365 23.44 -0.35 -18.84
CA MET A 365 22.96 0.79 -18.05
C MET A 365 23.05 2.10 -18.84
N ASP A 366 24.17 2.35 -19.53
CA ASP A 366 24.34 3.52 -20.40
C ASP A 366 23.37 3.50 -21.59
N GLN A 367 23.29 2.35 -22.28
CA GLN A 367 22.41 2.18 -23.44
C GLN A 367 20.94 2.44 -23.08
N TYR A 368 20.43 1.78 -22.04
CA TYR A 368 19.03 1.90 -21.66
C TYR A 368 18.73 3.17 -20.85
N GLY A 369 19.71 3.76 -20.17
CA GLY A 369 19.60 5.10 -19.59
C GLY A 369 19.40 6.17 -20.66
N ALA A 370 20.08 6.06 -21.81
CA ALA A 370 19.85 6.95 -22.94
C ALA A 370 18.44 6.75 -23.56
N VAL A 371 17.92 5.52 -23.56
CA VAL A 371 16.54 5.24 -24.00
C VAL A 371 15.53 5.89 -23.06
N ASP A 372 15.69 5.77 -21.74
CA ASP A 372 14.82 6.44 -20.76
C ASP A 372 14.84 7.96 -20.95
N HIS A 373 16.03 8.55 -21.05
CA HIS A 373 16.18 9.99 -21.26
C HIS A 373 15.39 10.49 -22.47
N ASN A 374 15.46 9.78 -23.61
CA ASN A 374 14.69 10.13 -24.81
C ASN A 374 13.17 10.01 -24.57
N ILE A 375 12.72 8.98 -23.85
CA ILE A 375 11.31 8.83 -23.48
C ILE A 375 10.84 10.01 -22.61
N ARG A 376 11.67 10.50 -21.68
CA ARG A 376 11.34 11.67 -20.84
C ARG A 376 11.24 12.95 -21.66
N LEU A 377 12.16 13.17 -22.60
CA LEU A 377 12.07 14.31 -23.53
C LEU A 377 10.79 14.28 -24.38
N GLU A 378 10.35 13.09 -24.80
CA GLU A 378 9.11 12.94 -25.57
C GLU A 378 7.84 13.00 -24.70
N ALA A 379 7.93 12.68 -23.42
CA ALA A 379 6.77 12.57 -22.53
C ALA A 379 5.98 13.89 -22.40
N ASP A 380 6.64 15.04 -22.49
CA ASP A 380 6.00 16.36 -22.47
C ASP A 380 5.18 16.64 -23.74
N HIS A 381 5.46 15.93 -24.82
CA HIS A 381 4.73 16.01 -26.09
C HIS A 381 3.65 14.93 -26.22
N GLN A 382 3.64 13.93 -25.34
CA GLN A 382 2.62 12.88 -25.33
C GLN A 382 1.37 13.34 -24.59
N GLU A 383 0.25 13.41 -25.31
CA GLU A 383 -1.05 13.70 -24.68
C GLU A 383 -1.49 12.58 -23.75
N ILE A 384 -1.32 11.32 -24.17
CA ILE A 384 -1.77 10.13 -23.44
C ILE A 384 -0.65 9.63 -22.52
N LYS A 385 -0.79 9.78 -21.21
CA LYS A 385 0.24 9.37 -20.24
C LYS A 385 0.55 7.88 -20.24
N LEU A 386 -0.42 7.03 -20.62
CA LEU A 386 -0.21 5.59 -20.80
C LEU A 386 0.86 5.29 -21.86
N ALA A 387 1.11 6.18 -22.84
CA ALA A 387 2.16 6.00 -23.84
C ALA A 387 3.55 5.99 -23.20
N THR A 388 3.83 6.95 -22.31
CA THR A 388 5.10 7.06 -21.58
C THR A 388 5.32 5.83 -20.70
N LEU A 389 4.28 5.39 -19.98
CA LEU A 389 4.34 4.18 -19.16
C LEU A 389 4.66 2.93 -19.99
N LEU A 390 4.02 2.77 -21.15
CA LEU A 390 4.27 1.63 -22.05
C LEU A 390 5.71 1.63 -22.59
N ALA A 391 6.18 2.79 -23.04
CA ALA A 391 7.56 2.93 -23.51
C ALA A 391 8.56 2.58 -22.41
N GLU A 392 8.30 3.04 -21.17
CA GLU A 392 9.11 2.72 -20.00
C GLU A 392 9.14 1.22 -19.70
N VAL A 393 7.96 0.58 -19.63
CA VAL A 393 7.85 -0.87 -19.38
C VAL A 393 8.55 -1.68 -20.47
N ASP A 394 8.38 -1.31 -21.74
CA ASP A 394 8.96 -2.06 -22.85
C ASP A 394 10.49 -2.00 -22.87
N TYR A 395 11.11 -0.84 -22.63
CA TYR A 395 12.58 -0.78 -22.58
C TYR A 395 13.12 -1.49 -21.33
N LYS A 396 12.45 -1.37 -20.18
CA LYS A 396 12.86 -2.06 -18.95
C LYS A 396 12.80 -3.57 -19.10
N THR A 397 11.74 -4.08 -19.76
CA THR A 397 11.64 -5.51 -20.09
C THR A 397 12.90 -5.97 -20.83
N LYS A 398 13.29 -5.26 -21.90
CA LYS A 398 14.48 -5.61 -22.68
C LYS A 398 15.79 -5.48 -21.88
N PHE A 399 15.93 -4.44 -21.06
CA PHE A 399 17.07 -4.28 -20.15
C PHE A 399 17.20 -5.49 -19.21
N PHE A 400 16.14 -5.86 -18.50
CA PHE A 400 16.18 -7.00 -17.58
C PHE A 400 16.41 -8.34 -18.32
N ASP A 401 15.83 -8.53 -19.51
CA ASP A 401 16.05 -9.73 -20.31
C ASP A 401 17.51 -9.84 -20.78
N GLU A 402 18.12 -8.75 -21.24
CA GLU A 402 19.54 -8.72 -21.62
C GLU A 402 20.47 -8.91 -20.42
N VAL A 403 20.15 -8.33 -19.26
CA VAL A 403 20.87 -8.58 -18.01
C VAL A 403 20.78 -10.04 -17.62
N ARG A 404 19.59 -10.66 -17.59
CA ARG A 404 19.46 -12.09 -17.28
C ARG A 404 20.23 -12.96 -18.27
N GLY A 405 20.25 -12.59 -19.56
CA GLY A 405 20.97 -13.31 -20.60
C GLY A 405 22.50 -13.34 -20.45
N MET A 406 23.09 -12.41 -19.69
CA MET A 406 24.54 -12.41 -19.40
C MET A 406 24.91 -13.08 -18.06
N LEU A 407 23.93 -13.38 -17.20
CA LEU A 407 24.15 -14.04 -15.92
C LEU A 407 24.19 -15.56 -16.10
N ASN A 408 24.94 -16.25 -15.24
CA ASN A 408 24.88 -17.71 -15.17
C ASN A 408 23.63 -18.17 -14.39
N THR A 409 23.34 -19.48 -14.41
CA THR A 409 22.15 -20.05 -13.76
C THR A 409 22.10 -19.78 -12.26
N ASP A 410 23.23 -19.87 -11.55
CA ASP A 410 23.29 -19.65 -10.09
C ASP A 410 22.99 -18.18 -9.76
N GLN A 411 23.57 -17.24 -10.51
CA GLN A 411 23.31 -15.81 -10.38
C GLN A 411 21.82 -15.48 -10.66
N VAL A 412 21.23 -16.06 -11.69
CA VAL A 412 19.79 -15.88 -11.97
C VAL A 412 18.94 -16.41 -10.81
N GLY A 413 19.28 -17.57 -10.25
CA GLY A 413 18.55 -18.20 -9.15
C GLY A 413 18.56 -17.40 -7.84
N VAL A 414 19.56 -16.53 -7.63
CA VAL A 414 19.58 -15.58 -6.49
C VAL A 414 18.55 -14.47 -6.66
N LEU A 415 18.32 -14.03 -7.90
CA LEU A 415 17.48 -12.87 -8.19
C LEU A 415 16.01 -13.25 -8.29
N THR A 416 15.71 -14.43 -8.83
CA THR A 416 14.33 -14.84 -9.16
C THR A 416 14.21 -16.36 -9.31
N ASN A 417 12.98 -16.84 -9.42
CA ASN A 417 12.64 -18.20 -9.84
C ASN A 417 11.33 -18.20 -10.63
N ASP A 418 11.00 -19.34 -11.22
CA ASP A 418 9.82 -19.51 -12.08
C ASP A 418 8.48 -19.15 -11.41
N THR A 419 8.39 -19.22 -10.08
CA THR A 419 7.17 -18.89 -9.33
C THR A 419 6.93 -17.39 -9.26
N VAL A 420 7.99 -16.59 -9.02
CA VAL A 420 7.89 -15.13 -8.83
C VAL A 420 8.30 -14.32 -10.06
N ASP A 421 9.02 -14.92 -11.01
CA ASP A 421 9.50 -14.21 -12.18
C ASP A 421 8.34 -13.66 -13.03
N GLY A 422 8.48 -12.40 -13.42
CA GLY A 422 7.43 -11.70 -14.18
C GLY A 422 6.09 -11.59 -13.46
N ARG A 423 5.99 -11.79 -12.14
CA ARG A 423 4.75 -11.61 -11.38
C ARG A 423 4.68 -10.24 -10.72
N LEU A 424 3.52 -9.61 -10.79
CA LEU A 424 3.26 -8.37 -10.06
C LEU A 424 3.44 -8.60 -8.55
N ARG A 425 3.99 -7.61 -7.85
CA ARG A 425 4.16 -7.53 -6.38
C ARG A 425 5.14 -8.50 -5.74
N VAL A 426 5.44 -9.65 -6.36
CA VAL A 426 6.42 -10.63 -5.83
C VAL A 426 7.70 -10.72 -6.65
N GLY A 427 7.70 -10.27 -7.91
CA GLY A 427 8.92 -10.15 -8.70
C GLY A 427 9.63 -8.81 -8.48
N LEU A 428 10.86 -8.85 -7.94
CA LEU A 428 11.67 -7.65 -7.63
C LEU A 428 12.44 -7.11 -8.85
N TYR A 429 12.98 -7.99 -9.69
CA TYR A 429 13.85 -7.61 -10.82
C TYR A 429 13.10 -7.67 -12.13
N GLY A 430 12.26 -6.65 -12.36
CA GLY A 430 11.51 -6.51 -13.60
C GLY A 430 10.57 -5.31 -13.63
N PRO A 431 9.93 -5.07 -14.78
CA PRO A 431 8.91 -4.03 -14.92
C PRO A 431 7.61 -4.36 -14.16
N SER A 432 7.50 -5.55 -13.56
CA SER A 432 6.37 -5.97 -12.72
C SER A 432 6.11 -4.98 -11.58
N LEU A 433 7.13 -4.37 -10.99
CA LEU A 433 6.97 -3.36 -9.92
C LEU A 433 6.25 -2.12 -10.43
N VAL A 434 6.58 -1.65 -11.63
CA VAL A 434 5.92 -0.50 -12.27
C VAL A 434 4.46 -0.85 -12.59
N LEU A 435 4.24 -2.01 -13.23
CA LEU A 435 2.91 -2.47 -13.62
C LEU A 435 1.99 -2.75 -12.43
N ALA A 436 2.53 -3.17 -11.28
CA ALA A 436 1.76 -3.43 -10.07
C ALA A 436 0.99 -2.21 -9.54
N GLN A 437 1.46 -0.99 -9.83
CA GLN A 437 0.82 0.25 -9.39
C GLN A 437 -0.40 0.63 -10.24
N VAL A 438 -0.47 0.12 -11.47
CA VAL A 438 -1.48 0.54 -12.46
C VAL A 438 -2.47 -0.55 -12.82
N ALA A 439 -2.12 -1.82 -12.61
CA ALA A 439 -2.95 -2.95 -13.01
C ALA A 439 -4.22 -3.06 -12.16
N LYS A 440 -5.37 -3.19 -12.82
CA LYS A 440 -6.68 -3.44 -12.20
C LYS A 440 -7.27 -4.70 -12.82
N PRO A 441 -7.32 -5.82 -12.08
CA PRO A 441 -7.98 -7.03 -12.57
C PRO A 441 -9.48 -6.76 -12.75
N VAL A 442 -10.05 -7.27 -13.84
CA VAL A 442 -11.48 -7.16 -14.17
C VAL A 442 -12.04 -8.57 -14.26
N PRO A 443 -12.89 -9.00 -13.31
CA PRO A 443 -13.42 -10.37 -13.31
C PRO A 443 -14.52 -10.52 -14.37
N VAL A 444 -14.17 -11.03 -15.55
CA VAL A 444 -15.05 -11.18 -16.73
C VAL A 444 -14.82 -12.48 -17.48
N ASP A 445 -15.89 -13.23 -17.74
CA ASP A 445 -15.81 -14.59 -18.31
C ASP A 445 -15.90 -14.62 -19.84
N SER A 446 -16.06 -13.46 -20.47
CA SER A 446 -16.21 -13.38 -21.92
C SER A 446 -15.82 -12.01 -22.48
N PRO A 447 -15.47 -11.96 -23.78
CA PRO A 447 -15.37 -10.73 -24.54
C PRO A 447 -16.58 -9.79 -24.35
N ALA A 448 -17.80 -10.33 -24.43
CA ALA A 448 -19.02 -9.54 -24.28
C ALA A 448 -19.16 -8.90 -22.89
N ALA A 449 -18.78 -9.63 -21.83
CA ALA A 449 -18.78 -9.09 -20.46
C ALA A 449 -17.75 -7.97 -20.29
N MET A 450 -16.56 -8.12 -20.88
CA MET A 450 -15.54 -7.05 -20.90
C MET A 450 -16.04 -5.83 -21.65
N GLY A 451 -16.63 -6.02 -22.82
CA GLY A 451 -17.17 -4.94 -23.64
C GLY A 451 -18.26 -4.15 -22.89
N ALA A 452 -19.16 -4.85 -22.20
CA ALA A 452 -20.19 -4.23 -21.37
C ALA A 452 -19.62 -3.47 -20.16
N ALA A 453 -18.63 -4.03 -19.46
CA ALA A 453 -17.98 -3.40 -18.32
C ALA A 453 -17.28 -2.10 -18.73
N TRP A 454 -16.51 -2.14 -19.81
CA TRP A 454 -15.70 -1.01 -20.25
C TRP A 454 -16.51 0.06 -20.99
N SER A 455 -17.54 -0.32 -21.73
CA SER A 455 -18.48 0.65 -22.33
C SER A 455 -19.16 1.51 -21.26
N ARG A 456 -19.48 0.92 -20.10
CA ARG A 456 -20.05 1.64 -18.96
C ARG A 456 -19.03 2.61 -18.36
N GLU A 457 -17.82 2.13 -18.06
CA GLU A 457 -16.76 2.94 -17.46
C GLU A 457 -16.37 4.13 -18.38
N LEU A 458 -16.19 3.89 -19.69
CA LEU A 458 -15.95 4.96 -20.65
C LEU A 458 -17.16 5.88 -20.82
N GLY A 459 -18.39 5.36 -20.81
CA GLY A 459 -19.61 6.17 -20.86
C GLY A 459 -19.64 7.20 -19.72
N ASP A 460 -19.33 6.76 -18.50
CA ASP A 460 -19.29 7.60 -17.30
C ASP A 460 -18.17 8.66 -17.36
N VAL A 461 -17.00 8.29 -17.89
CA VAL A 461 -15.86 9.21 -18.05
C VAL A 461 -16.14 10.27 -19.12
N LEU A 462 -16.71 9.86 -20.26
CA LEU A 462 -16.86 10.70 -21.44
C LEU A 462 -18.12 11.58 -21.40
N GLN A 463 -19.16 11.20 -20.66
CA GLN A 463 -20.40 11.97 -20.49
C GLN A 463 -21.08 12.38 -21.81
N LEU A 464 -21.06 11.50 -22.82
CA LEU A 464 -21.53 11.82 -24.18
C LEU A 464 -23.06 11.74 -24.39
N GLY A 465 -23.83 11.44 -23.34
CA GLY A 465 -25.28 11.17 -23.42
C GLY A 465 -25.62 9.85 -24.15
N ASP A 466 -26.92 9.57 -24.31
CA ASP A 466 -27.41 8.28 -24.83
C ASP A 466 -26.94 7.96 -26.25
N SER A 467 -26.87 8.96 -27.12
CA SER A 467 -26.37 8.78 -28.50
C SER A 467 -24.89 8.42 -28.53
N GLY A 468 -24.09 8.95 -27.60
CA GLY A 468 -22.68 8.59 -27.47
C GLY A 468 -22.46 7.20 -26.88
N ALA A 469 -23.37 6.71 -26.03
CA ALA A 469 -23.24 5.39 -25.41
C ALA A 469 -23.22 4.25 -26.44
N ALA A 470 -24.08 4.31 -27.46
CA ALA A 470 -24.11 3.30 -28.53
C ALA A 470 -22.83 3.31 -29.38
N ASP A 471 -22.28 4.50 -29.66
CA ASP A 471 -21.03 4.63 -30.43
C ASP A 471 -19.82 4.17 -29.61
N ILE A 472 -19.73 4.54 -28.33
CA ILE A 472 -18.69 4.04 -27.41
C ILE A 472 -18.72 2.52 -27.37
N ARG A 473 -19.91 1.92 -27.23
CA ARG A 473 -20.04 0.46 -27.21
C ARG A 473 -19.50 -0.19 -28.46
N ARG A 474 -19.78 0.38 -29.65
CA ARG A 474 -19.24 -0.12 -30.91
C ARG A 474 -17.70 -0.07 -30.94
N VAL A 475 -17.12 1.02 -30.45
CA VAL A 475 -15.66 1.20 -30.38
C VAL A 475 -15.03 0.20 -29.40
N VAL A 476 -15.65 0.01 -28.24
CA VAL A 476 -15.21 -0.94 -27.22
C VAL A 476 -15.33 -2.38 -27.71
N ASP A 477 -16.46 -2.78 -28.30
CA ASP A 477 -16.66 -4.13 -28.83
C ASP A 477 -15.63 -4.46 -29.92
N ALA A 478 -15.33 -3.50 -30.80
CA ALA A 478 -14.27 -3.63 -31.80
C ALA A 478 -12.88 -3.77 -31.17
N TRP A 479 -12.61 -3.07 -30.06
CA TRP A 479 -11.36 -3.20 -29.32
C TRP A 479 -11.24 -4.54 -28.60
N VAL A 480 -12.31 -5.01 -27.94
CA VAL A 480 -12.31 -6.32 -27.30
C VAL A 480 -11.98 -7.42 -28.31
N GLY A 481 -12.49 -7.32 -29.53
CA GLY A 481 -12.15 -8.24 -30.62
C GLY A 481 -10.68 -8.24 -31.06
N THR A 482 -9.87 -7.26 -30.61
CA THR A 482 -8.41 -7.21 -30.84
C THR A 482 -7.59 -7.78 -29.69
N LEU A 483 -8.23 -8.10 -28.56
CA LEU A 483 -7.52 -8.70 -27.42
C LEU A 483 -7.12 -10.16 -27.77
N PRO A 484 -5.89 -10.58 -27.43
CA PRO A 484 -5.44 -11.97 -27.58
C PRO A 484 -6.43 -12.99 -27.03
N GLU A 485 -6.59 -14.11 -27.73
CA GLU A 485 -7.50 -15.17 -27.30
C GLU A 485 -7.10 -15.80 -25.96
N THR A 486 -5.80 -15.74 -25.63
CA THR A 486 -5.22 -16.17 -24.35
C THR A 486 -5.80 -15.41 -23.14
N PHE A 487 -6.34 -14.19 -23.31
CA PHE A 487 -7.06 -13.53 -22.22
C PHE A 487 -8.31 -14.29 -21.77
N TRP A 488 -8.90 -15.08 -22.65
CA TRP A 488 -10.16 -15.79 -22.42
C TRP A 488 -9.95 -17.29 -22.25
N GLN A 489 -8.98 -17.86 -22.96
CA GLN A 489 -8.68 -19.30 -22.92
C GLN A 489 -7.83 -19.68 -21.72
N ASP A 490 -6.85 -18.84 -21.35
CA ASP A 490 -5.97 -19.15 -20.22
C ASP A 490 -6.65 -18.76 -18.92
N ALA A 491 -7.19 -19.78 -18.25
CA ALA A 491 -7.73 -19.62 -16.91
C ALA A 491 -6.63 -19.02 -16.00
N PRO A 492 -6.95 -17.95 -15.24
CA PRO A 492 -5.97 -17.40 -14.34
C PRO A 492 -5.58 -18.43 -13.29
N ASP A 493 -4.30 -18.47 -12.98
CA ASP A 493 -3.84 -19.25 -11.83
C ASP A 493 -4.24 -18.57 -10.51
N SER A 494 -4.05 -19.29 -9.41
CA SER A 494 -4.34 -18.82 -8.04
C SER A 494 -3.59 -17.53 -7.68
N LEU A 495 -2.38 -17.34 -8.22
CA LEU A 495 -1.62 -16.10 -8.05
C LEU A 495 -2.28 -14.93 -8.78
N GLU A 496 -2.68 -15.11 -10.04
CA GLU A 496 -3.37 -14.03 -10.75
C GLU A 496 -4.70 -13.66 -10.07
N ARG A 497 -5.44 -14.66 -9.55
CA ARG A 497 -6.68 -14.43 -8.78
C ARG A 497 -6.46 -13.65 -7.48
N SER A 498 -5.28 -13.77 -6.86
CA SER A 498 -4.90 -12.99 -5.67
C SER A 498 -4.24 -11.64 -6.01
N GLY A 499 -4.27 -11.21 -7.28
CA GLY A 499 -3.73 -9.93 -7.73
C GLY A 499 -2.24 -9.95 -8.10
N HIS A 500 -1.60 -11.12 -8.12
CA HIS A 500 -0.22 -11.33 -8.56
C HIS A 500 -0.18 -11.71 -10.05
N MET A 501 -0.74 -10.83 -10.88
CA MET A 501 -0.88 -11.08 -12.32
C MET A 501 0.48 -11.26 -13.00
N ARG A 502 0.50 -11.93 -14.16
CA ARG A 502 1.70 -11.95 -15.01
C ARG A 502 1.90 -10.57 -15.62
N ALA A 503 3.11 -10.03 -15.54
CA ALA A 503 3.50 -8.74 -16.10
C ALA A 503 3.21 -8.67 -17.60
N GLU A 504 3.47 -9.75 -18.33
CA GLU A 504 3.18 -9.82 -19.78
C GLU A 504 1.69 -9.67 -20.09
N ARG A 505 0.81 -10.28 -19.29
CA ARG A 505 -0.65 -10.13 -19.44
C ARG A 505 -1.08 -8.68 -19.24
N VAL A 506 -0.51 -8.00 -18.25
CA VAL A 506 -0.80 -6.58 -17.97
C VAL A 506 -0.24 -5.69 -19.08
N ARG A 507 0.97 -5.98 -19.57
CA ARG A 507 1.60 -5.24 -20.68
C ARG A 507 0.78 -5.34 -21.97
N GLN A 508 0.31 -6.53 -22.32
CA GLN A 508 -0.59 -6.73 -23.47
C GLN A 508 -1.91 -5.96 -23.31
N ALA A 509 -2.51 -6.00 -22.11
CA ALA A 509 -3.72 -5.24 -21.81
C ALA A 509 -3.48 -3.72 -21.93
N ALA A 510 -2.34 -3.22 -21.45
CA ALA A 510 -1.96 -1.81 -21.53
C ALA A 510 -1.79 -1.35 -22.98
N HIS A 511 -1.09 -2.12 -23.82
CA HIS A 511 -0.94 -1.83 -25.25
C HIS A 511 -2.28 -1.78 -25.97
N ALA A 512 -3.16 -2.74 -25.69
CA ALA A 512 -4.50 -2.74 -26.25
C ALA A 512 -5.32 -1.53 -25.77
N GLN A 513 -5.26 -1.21 -24.48
CA GLN A 513 -5.98 -0.07 -23.90
C GLN A 513 -5.49 1.27 -24.47
N TYR A 514 -4.18 1.41 -24.71
CA TYR A 514 -3.62 2.59 -25.37
C TYR A 514 -4.21 2.80 -26.77
N ALA A 515 -4.26 1.75 -27.58
CA ALA A 515 -4.87 1.81 -28.92
C ALA A 515 -6.36 2.20 -28.86
N LEU A 516 -7.09 1.74 -27.84
CA LEU A 516 -8.47 2.14 -27.61
C LEU A 516 -8.58 3.63 -27.26
N VAL A 517 -7.76 4.12 -26.33
CA VAL A 517 -7.75 5.54 -25.94
C VAL A 517 -7.48 6.44 -27.15
N GLN A 518 -6.51 6.08 -28.00
CA GLN A 518 -6.23 6.80 -29.26
C GLN A 518 -7.46 6.85 -30.18
N ARG A 519 -8.15 5.71 -30.36
CA ARG A 519 -9.36 5.63 -31.19
C ARG A 519 -10.50 6.46 -30.62
N VAL A 520 -10.68 6.44 -29.30
CA VAL A 520 -11.69 7.23 -28.59
C VAL A 520 -11.41 8.73 -28.73
N LEU A 521 -10.15 9.18 -28.59
CA LEU A 521 -9.78 10.58 -28.80
C LEU A 521 -10.00 11.02 -30.25
N THR A 522 -9.65 10.18 -31.22
CA THR A 522 -9.84 10.48 -32.64
C THR A 522 -11.32 10.62 -33.00
N GLN A 523 -12.18 9.75 -32.47
CA GLN A 523 -13.59 9.73 -32.82
C GLN A 523 -14.45 10.70 -32.00
N PHE A 524 -14.13 10.89 -30.73
CA PHE A 524 -14.98 11.65 -29.80
C PHE A 524 -14.29 12.88 -29.21
N GLY A 525 -12.99 13.08 -29.42
CA GLY A 525 -12.21 14.14 -28.74
C GLY A 525 -12.77 15.54 -28.94
N SER A 526 -13.33 15.86 -30.11
CA SER A 526 -13.98 17.15 -30.38
C SER A 526 -15.32 17.34 -29.65
N ARG A 527 -15.93 16.26 -29.16
CA ARG A 527 -17.20 16.25 -28.40
C ARG A 527 -16.98 16.17 -26.89
N MET A 528 -15.75 15.91 -26.44
CA MET A 528 -15.44 15.78 -25.02
C MET A 528 -15.34 17.15 -24.35
N THR A 529 -15.79 17.23 -23.09
CA THR A 529 -15.41 18.36 -22.24
C THR A 529 -13.90 18.29 -21.93
N PRO A 530 -13.23 19.42 -21.65
CA PRO A 530 -11.83 19.41 -21.24
C PRO A 530 -11.56 18.50 -20.03
N ALA A 531 -12.49 18.43 -19.08
CA ALA A 531 -12.38 17.56 -17.91
C ALA A 531 -12.49 16.08 -18.26
N ALA A 532 -13.39 15.70 -19.18
CA ALA A 532 -13.51 14.31 -19.66
C ALA A 532 -12.25 13.87 -20.42
N ARG A 533 -11.74 14.74 -21.30
CA ARG A 533 -10.48 14.51 -22.04
C ARG A 533 -9.31 14.34 -21.08
N ALA A 534 -9.13 15.26 -20.13
CA ALA A 534 -8.09 15.16 -19.11
C ALA A 534 -8.18 13.85 -18.31
N ARG A 535 -9.38 13.46 -17.85
CA ARG A 535 -9.57 12.17 -17.16
C ARG A 535 -9.18 10.97 -18.02
N LEU A 536 -9.46 11.02 -19.33
CA LEU A 536 -9.12 9.93 -20.24
C LEU A 536 -7.61 9.82 -20.46
N VAL A 537 -6.93 10.94 -20.70
CA VAL A 537 -5.51 10.94 -21.10
C VAL A 537 -4.53 10.83 -19.93
N GLU A 538 -4.95 11.25 -18.74
CA GLU A 538 -4.21 11.10 -17.48
C GLU A 538 -4.48 9.74 -16.81
N ASN A 539 -5.38 8.91 -17.34
CA ASN A 539 -5.69 7.61 -16.74
C ASN A 539 -4.57 6.60 -17.03
N LEU A 540 -3.78 6.31 -16.00
CA LEU A 540 -2.75 5.27 -16.04
C LEU A 540 -3.28 3.88 -15.67
N GLN A 541 -4.50 3.75 -15.13
CA GLN A 541 -5.05 2.46 -14.70
C GLN A 541 -5.23 1.54 -15.90
N VAL A 542 -4.61 0.36 -15.86
CA VAL A 542 -4.68 -0.66 -16.90
C VAL A 542 -5.71 -1.71 -16.49
N LEU A 543 -6.77 -1.86 -17.28
CA LEU A 543 -7.76 -2.90 -17.06
C LEU A 543 -7.29 -4.23 -17.64
N VAL A 544 -7.14 -5.22 -16.78
CA VAL A 544 -6.66 -6.55 -17.17
C VAL A 544 -7.82 -7.55 -17.09
N PRO A 545 -8.29 -8.12 -18.21
CA PRO A 545 -9.30 -9.17 -18.19
C PRO A 545 -8.82 -10.38 -17.39
N LEU A 546 -9.67 -10.84 -16.47
CA LEU A 546 -9.41 -11.98 -15.61
C LEU A 546 -10.66 -12.90 -15.61
N PRO A 547 -10.67 -13.99 -16.40
CA PRO A 547 -11.77 -14.97 -16.40
C PRO A 547 -12.00 -15.57 -15.01
N ARG A 548 -13.25 -15.79 -14.61
CA ARG A 548 -13.57 -16.38 -13.29
C ARG A 548 -13.35 -17.88 -13.24
#